data_AF-A0A5N6W8S3-F1
#
_entry.id   AF-A0A5N6W8S3-F1
#
_cell.length_a   1.000
_cell.length_b   1.000
_cell.length_c   1.000
_cell.angle_alpha   90.00
_cell.angle_beta   90.00
_cell.angle_gamma   90.00
#
_symmetry.space_group_name_H-M   'P 1'
#
loop_
_entity.id
_entity.type
_entity.pdbx_description
1 polymer ?
#
loop_
_entity_poly.entity_id
_entity_poly.type
_entity_poly.pdbx_seq_one_letter_code
_entity_poly.pdbx_strand_id
1 'polypeptide(L)'
;MTPQRVQELAGLSSLPETTWTITTGFASEELDNPEELQYCVVDGWAQLKRVDNGSTGEEARIWFEGKKRIAWSGHAEAQKSDDTNRTH
;
A
#
# COMPACT_ATOMS: atom_id res chain seq x y z
N MET A 1 -3.63 6.61 -1.60
CA MET A 1 -2.94 6.56 -2.91
C MET A 1 -3.91 6.08 -3.98
N THR A 2 -3.82 6.55 -5.22
CA THR A 2 -4.73 6.15 -6.31
C THR A 2 -4.21 4.93 -7.08
N PRO A 3 -5.09 4.13 -7.73
CA PRO A 3 -4.66 2.98 -8.55
C PRO A 3 -3.71 3.35 -9.69
N GLN A 4 -3.87 4.54 -10.28
CA GLN A 4 -2.98 5.08 -11.32
C GLN A 4 -1.57 5.25 -10.78
N ARG A 5 -1.43 5.80 -9.57
CA ARG A 5 -0.12 5.98 -8.94
C ARG A 5 0.53 4.65 -8.59
N VAL A 6 -0.26 3.67 -8.15
CA VAL A 6 0.23 2.29 -7.92
C VAL A 6 0.74 1.68 -9.23
N GLN A 7 0.00 1.83 -10.34
CA GLN A 7 0.43 1.36 -11.66
C GLN A 7 1.80 1.94 -12.04
N GLU A 8 1.96 3.26 -11.94
CA GLU A 8 3.20 3.96 -12.27
C GLU A 8 4.37 3.49 -11.41
N LEU A 9 4.19 3.41 -10.10
CA LEU A 9 5.24 3.01 -9.16
C LEU A 9 5.62 1.54 -9.31
N ALA A 10 4.64 0.63 -9.41
CA ALA A 10 4.90 -0.79 -9.58
C ALA A 10 5.44 -1.13 -10.99
N GLY A 11 5.25 -0.25 -11.97
CA GLY A 11 5.61 -0.47 -13.36
C GLY A 11 4.68 -1.48 -14.04
N LEU A 12 3.38 -1.42 -13.74
CA LEU A 12 2.38 -2.33 -14.29
C LEU A 12 1.92 -1.88 -15.69
N SER A 13 1.70 -2.84 -16.59
CA SER A 13 1.23 -2.58 -17.96
C SER A 13 -0.24 -2.15 -18.02
N SER A 14 -1.01 -2.37 -16.95
CA SER A 14 -2.42 -1.99 -16.82
C SER A 14 -2.70 -1.53 -15.39
N LEU A 15 -3.88 -0.94 -15.18
CA LEU A 15 -4.34 -0.61 -13.83
C LEU A 15 -4.38 -1.89 -12.97
N PRO A 16 -3.93 -1.83 -11.71
CA PRO A 16 -4.06 -2.94 -10.79
C PRO A 16 -5.54 -3.20 -10.48
N GLU A 17 -5.86 -4.44 -10.15
CA GLU A 17 -7.17 -4.78 -9.61
C GLU A 17 -7.39 -4.08 -8.27
N THR A 18 -8.59 -3.54 -8.06
CA THR A 18 -8.99 -2.91 -6.81
C THR A 18 -10.09 -3.71 -6.13
N THR A 19 -10.00 -3.81 -4.80
CA THR A 19 -11.07 -4.39 -3.97
C THR A 19 -11.15 -3.64 -2.65
N TRP A 20 -12.27 -3.81 -1.95
CA TRP A 20 -12.54 -3.24 -0.63
C TRP A 20 -12.16 -4.20 0.49
N THR A 21 -11.62 -3.66 1.57
CA THR A 21 -11.28 -4.36 2.81
C THR A 21 -11.58 -3.48 4.01
N ILE A 22 -11.57 -4.06 5.21
CA ILE A 22 -11.55 -3.31 6.46
C ILE A 22 -10.17 -3.39 7.12
N THR A 23 -9.77 -2.34 7.84
CA THR A 23 -8.61 -2.38 8.74
C THR A 23 -8.89 -3.29 9.94
N THR A 24 -7.84 -3.85 10.53
CA THR A 24 -7.95 -4.68 11.73
C THR A 24 -6.77 -4.48 12.65
N GLY A 25 -7.01 -4.66 13.95
CA GLY A 25 -5.97 -4.58 14.96
C GLY A 25 -5.22 -5.89 15.16
N PHE A 26 -4.33 -5.89 16.16
CA PHE A 26 -3.56 -7.07 16.55
C PHE A 26 -4.49 -8.11 17.20
N ALA A 27 -4.09 -9.38 17.22
CA ALA A 27 -4.97 -10.49 17.60
C ALA A 27 -5.78 -10.27 18.90
N SER A 28 -5.21 -9.62 19.91
CA SER A 28 -5.85 -9.33 21.20
C SER A 28 -6.49 -7.95 21.32
N GLU A 29 -6.29 -7.07 20.34
CA GLU A 29 -6.80 -5.69 20.34
C GLU A 29 -7.45 -5.43 18.99
N GLU A 30 -8.76 -5.60 18.93
CA GLU A 30 -9.55 -5.15 17.78
C GLU A 30 -9.52 -3.62 17.70
N LEU A 31 -9.59 -3.07 16.50
CA LEU A 31 -9.65 -1.62 16.32
C LEU A 31 -11.03 -1.12 16.79
N ASP A 32 -11.05 -0.09 17.64
CA ASP A 32 -12.30 0.56 18.05
C ASP A 32 -13.06 1.17 16.86
N ASN A 33 -12.32 1.59 15.83
CA ASN A 33 -12.86 2.22 14.62
C ASN A 33 -12.22 1.59 13.37
N PRO A 34 -12.70 0.42 12.90
CA PRO A 34 -12.23 -0.16 11.65
C PRO A 34 -12.66 0.73 10.48
N GLU A 35 -11.74 0.97 9.56
CA GLU A 35 -11.96 1.78 8.37
C GLU A 35 -12.10 0.88 7.15
N GLU A 36 -13.08 1.19 6.30
CA GLU A 36 -13.21 0.55 5.00
C GLU A 36 -12.25 1.23 4.01
N LEU A 37 -11.33 0.44 3.45
CA LEU A 37 -10.28 0.89 2.56
C LEU A 37 -10.38 0.18 1.22
N GLN A 38 -10.16 0.93 0.15
CA GLN A 38 -9.89 0.36 -1.16
C GLN A 38 -8.39 0.05 -1.26
N TYR A 39 -8.03 -1.17 -1.63
CA TYR A 39 -6.65 -1.58 -1.85
C TYR A 39 -6.44 -2.03 -3.30
N CYS A 40 -5.20 -1.94 -3.76
CA CYS A 40 -4.76 -2.45 -5.06
C CYS A 40 -4.02 -3.77 -4.85
N VAL A 41 -4.35 -4.79 -5.63
CA VAL A 41 -3.57 -6.04 -5.66
C VAL A 41 -2.34 -5.81 -6.53
N VAL A 42 -1.17 -6.04 -5.95
CA VAL A 42 0.11 -5.95 -6.65
C VAL A 42 0.82 -7.28 -6.49
N ASP A 43 0.95 -8.04 -7.57
CA ASP A 43 1.60 -9.33 -7.57
C ASP A 43 3.12 -9.19 -7.65
N GLY A 44 3.82 -9.74 -6.67
CA GLY A 44 5.27 -9.86 -6.64
C GLY A 44 5.97 -8.88 -5.69
N TRP A 45 7.02 -9.40 -5.05
CA TRP A 45 7.80 -8.66 -4.06
C TRP A 45 8.52 -7.45 -4.66
N ALA A 46 8.96 -7.53 -5.92
CA ALA A 46 9.66 -6.44 -6.59
C ALA A 46 8.74 -5.22 -6.80
N GLN A 47 7.49 -5.46 -7.19
CA GLN A 47 6.49 -4.43 -7.42
C GLN A 47 6.09 -3.79 -6.09
N LEU A 48 5.86 -4.60 -5.05
CA LEU A 48 5.57 -4.10 -3.69
C LEU A 48 6.71 -3.19 -3.20
N LYS A 49 7.97 -3.61 -3.36
CA LYS A 49 9.14 -2.79 -2.99
C LYS A 49 9.21 -1.47 -3.75
N ARG A 50 8.84 -1.43 -5.03
CA ARG A 50 8.83 -0.18 -5.79
C ARG A 50 7.76 0.79 -5.28
N VAL A 51 6.59 0.28 -4.92
CA VAL A 51 5.51 1.10 -4.36
C VAL A 51 5.91 1.65 -2.99
N ASP A 52 6.46 0.82 -2.09
CA ASP A 52 6.98 1.26 -0.79
C ASP A 52 8.11 2.30 -0.95
N ASN A 53 9.11 2.02 -1.79
CA ASN A 53 10.22 2.95 -2.01
C ASN A 53 9.78 4.26 -2.69
N GLY A 54 8.76 4.21 -3.54
CA GLY A 54 8.29 5.35 -4.32
C GLY A 54 7.16 6.16 -3.67
N SER A 55 6.69 5.77 -2.48
CA SER A 55 5.62 6.46 -1.76
C SER A 55 5.93 6.62 -0.28
N THR A 56 5.30 7.61 0.37
CA THR A 56 5.24 7.64 1.83
C THR A 56 3.93 7.03 2.28
N GLY A 57 4.02 6.21 3.31
CA GLY A 57 2.91 5.46 3.86
C GLY A 57 3.35 4.69 5.09
N GLU A 58 2.45 3.84 5.55
CA GLU A 58 2.65 2.99 6.72
C GLU A 58 2.14 1.58 6.45
N GLU A 59 2.64 0.61 7.21
CA GLU A 59 2.09 -0.73 7.19
C GLU A 59 0.73 -0.74 7.90
N ALA A 60 -0.31 -1.12 7.17
CA ALA A 60 -1.66 -1.30 7.69
C ALA A 60 -2.00 -2.79 7.73
N ARG A 61 -2.75 -3.19 8.77
CA ARG A 61 -3.29 -4.55 8.88
C ARG A 61 -4.72 -4.58 8.38
N ILE A 62 -5.03 -5.56 7.54
CA ILE A 62 -6.32 -5.67 6.85
C ILE A 62 -6.89 -7.08 6.91
N TRP A 63 -8.21 -7.20 6.84
CA TRP A 63 -8.91 -8.47 6.64
C TRP A 63 -9.08 -8.77 5.14
N PHE A 64 -8.25 -9.65 4.60
CA PHE A 64 -8.30 -10.05 3.19
C PHE A 64 -8.64 -11.53 3.07
N GLU A 65 -9.75 -11.85 2.38
CA GLU A 65 -10.21 -13.23 2.13
C GLU A 65 -10.27 -14.09 3.40
N GLY A 66 -10.82 -13.54 4.49
CA GLY A 66 -10.97 -14.25 5.77
C GLY A 66 -9.66 -14.46 6.54
N LYS A 67 -8.56 -13.79 6.15
CA LYS A 67 -7.27 -13.83 6.85
C LYS A 67 -6.75 -12.42 7.15
N LYS A 68 -6.10 -12.24 8.30
CA LYS A 68 -5.36 -11.01 8.60
C LYS A 68 -4.09 -10.96 7.74
N ARG A 69 -3.89 -9.86 7.01
CA ARG A 69 -2.68 -9.60 6.19
C ARG A 69 -2.10 -8.23 6.51
N ILE A 70 -0.83 -8.03 6.16
CA ILE A 70 -0.15 -6.73 6.20
C ILE A 70 -0.17 -6.16 4.78
N ALA A 71 -0.55 -4.89 4.66
CA ALA A 71 -0.60 -4.13 3.43
C ALA A 71 0.13 -2.79 3.61
N TRP A 72 0.54 -2.17 2.50
CA TRP A 72 1.12 -0.83 2.52
C TRP A 72 0.04 0.22 2.26
N SER A 73 -0.22 1.09 3.23
CA SER A 73 -1.14 2.23 3.12
C SER A 73 -0.38 3.48 2.69
N GLY A 74 -0.33 3.76 1.38
CA GLY A 74 0.32 4.95 0.85
C GLY A 74 -0.60 6.17 0.82
N HIS A 75 -0.07 7.34 1.19
CA HIS A 75 -0.80 8.60 1.08
C HIS A 75 -0.93 9.04 -0.40
N ALA A 76 -1.97 9.83 -0.72
CA ALA A 76 -2.24 10.23 -2.11
C ALA A 76 -1.20 11.21 -2.69
N GLU A 77 -0.57 12.03 -1.85
CA GLU A 77 0.32 13.12 -2.27
C GLU A 77 1.80 12.86 -1.99
N ALA A 78 2.13 11.75 -1.33
CA ALA A 78 3.45 11.58 -0.77
C ALA A 78 4.38 10.82 -1.72
N GLN A 79 5.21 11.58 -2.41
CA GLN A 79 6.43 11.07 -3.04
C GLN A 79 7.53 11.04 -1.99
N LYS A 80 8.23 9.91 -1.80
CA LYS A 80 9.53 9.95 -1.13
C LYS A 80 10.46 10.78 -2.02
N SER A 81 10.95 11.91 -1.50
CA SER A 81 11.96 12.70 -2.20
C SER A 81 13.22 11.86 -2.38
N ASP A 82 13.69 11.73 -3.61
CA ASP A 82 14.99 11.12 -3.94
C ASP A 82 16.11 12.01 -3.38
N ASP A 83 16.41 11.88 -2.09
CA ASP A 83 17.64 12.41 -1.50
C ASP A 83 18.81 11.45 -1.81
N THR A 84 19.04 11.20 -3.10
CA THR A 84 20.26 10.56 -3.59
C THR A 84 20.86 11.39 -4.72
N ASN A 85 21.15 12.67 -4.47
CA ASN A 85 22.17 13.36 -5.27
C ASN A 85 22.87 14.48 -4.51
N ARG A 86 23.83 14.13 -3.64
CA ARG A 86 24.91 15.07 -3.31
C ARG A 86 26.16 14.38 -2.79
N THR A 87 26.95 13.78 -3.68
CA THR A 87 28.41 13.86 -3.57
C THR A 87 29.06 13.44 -4.89
N HIS A 88 29.59 14.44 -5.62
CA HIS A 88 30.67 14.27 -6.57
C HIS A 88 31.62 15.45 -6.41
#